data_AF-A0A8S1MYV0-F1
#
_entry.id   AF-A0A8S1MYV0-F1
#
_cell.length_a   1.000
_cell.length_b   1.000
_cell.length_c   1.000
_cell.angle_alpha   90.00
_cell.angle_beta   90.00
_cell.angle_gamma   90.00
#
_symmetry.space_group_name_H-M   'P 1'
#
loop_
_entity.id
_entity.type
_entity.pdbx_description
1 polymer ?
#
loop_
_entity_poly.entity_id
_entity_poly.type
_entity_poly.pdbx_seq_one_letter_code
_entity_poly.pdbx_strand_id
1 'polypeptide(L)'
;MNNFILATLIILTAANKNICPTEIDTTISCTKENQPVCAYTAEGFQLGTFENACFACRAQKVNYYEDDICIITSSLSETINTGSENTSSTTSNGKTIYKCEIPKSDNPICPAVYKPTCGLFISSIQCIKEPCGRSFGNECEACSDKNIDSYFDGECQEIHKEDPQNPPDDSITYCTEPRPQICTKEYTETCAFITTSCFSDSCMISVGNYCDACSKKDVVGYVKQACSKYQLIYTQDIDQNDQKSDSQNDALDLDQNNNSKQQQCSTQKPNACDNVVKEVCATYKCYDTTCQKEYKNECQACLDSTTISYSFGKCQTLYGTILSLAILIKLII
;
A
#
# COMPACT_ATOMS: atom_id res chain seq x y z
N MET A 1 44.68 -46.95 18.33
CA MET A 1 44.00 -47.05 17.01
C MET A 1 42.62 -46.46 17.20
N ASN A 2 42.51 -45.13 17.13
CA ASN A 2 42.10 -44.37 15.95
C ASN A 2 40.68 -44.74 15.49
N ASN A 3 39.69 -43.93 15.92
CA ASN A 3 38.50 -43.52 15.18
C ASN A 3 37.59 -42.73 16.14
N PHE A 4 37.95 -41.48 16.42
CA PHE A 4 37.11 -40.55 17.17
C PHE A 4 36.58 -39.47 16.19
N ILE A 5 35.30 -39.63 15.85
CA ILE A 5 34.27 -38.58 15.77
C ILE A 5 34.68 -37.31 15.00
N LEU A 6 34.41 -37.31 13.70
CA LEU A 6 34.22 -36.11 12.90
C LEU A 6 32.76 -36.10 12.38
N ALA A 7 31.81 -35.92 13.30
CA ALA A 7 30.41 -35.69 12.95
C ALA A 7 30.22 -34.17 12.81
N THR A 8 30.39 -33.68 11.58
CA THR A 8 30.08 -32.30 11.18
C THR A 8 28.61 -32.00 11.46
N LEU A 9 28.39 -31.13 12.43
CA LEU A 9 27.09 -30.55 12.80
C LEU A 9 26.68 -29.55 11.70
N ILE A 10 26.04 -30.02 10.64
CA ILE A 10 25.35 -29.16 9.68
C ILE A 10 24.07 -28.70 10.37
N ILE A 11 24.11 -27.56 11.03
CA ILE A 11 22.91 -26.88 11.52
C ILE A 11 22.23 -26.31 10.27
N LEU A 12 21.27 -27.05 9.71
CA LEU A 12 20.30 -26.46 8.79
C LEU A 12 19.48 -25.47 9.60
N THR A 13 19.80 -24.19 9.46
CA THR A 13 18.90 -23.11 9.90
C THR A 13 17.69 -23.15 8.97
N ALA A 14 16.65 -23.87 9.37
CA ALA A 14 15.35 -23.71 8.75
C ALA A 14 14.92 -22.26 8.98
N ALA A 15 14.71 -21.50 7.90
CA ALA A 15 14.11 -20.18 8.01
C ALA A 15 12.75 -20.33 8.72
N ASN A 16 12.55 -19.58 9.80
CA ASN A 16 11.28 -19.59 10.52
C ASN A 16 10.23 -18.92 9.62
N LYS A 17 9.24 -19.70 9.18
CA LYS A 17 8.10 -19.19 8.41
C LYS A 17 7.08 -18.60 9.38
N ASN A 18 6.82 -17.31 9.27
CA ASN A 18 5.83 -16.62 10.09
C ASN A 18 4.49 -16.59 9.34
N ILE A 19 3.50 -17.32 9.83
CA ILE A 19 2.17 -17.42 9.20
C ILE A 19 1.39 -16.13 9.46
N CYS A 20 0.80 -15.56 8.42
CA CYS A 20 -0.07 -14.41 8.56
C CYS A 20 -1.39 -14.80 9.24
N PRO A 21 -1.92 -13.96 10.16
CA PRO A 21 -3.23 -14.23 10.73
C PRO A 21 -4.29 -14.21 9.63
N THR A 22 -5.26 -15.14 9.72
CA THR A 22 -6.37 -15.25 8.75
C THR A 22 -7.28 -14.03 8.77
N GLU A 23 -7.30 -13.31 9.88
CA GLU A 23 -8.05 -12.08 10.08
C GLU A 23 -7.10 -11.01 10.60
N ILE A 24 -6.77 -10.04 9.74
CA ILE A 24 -6.07 -8.83 10.16
C ILE A 24 -7.09 -7.74 10.38
N ASP A 25 -7.06 -7.16 11.58
CA ASP A 25 -7.78 -5.94 11.88
C ASP A 25 -7.24 -4.81 10.99
N THR A 26 -8.01 -4.42 9.98
CA THR A 26 -7.67 -3.37 9.02
C THR A 26 -7.75 -1.98 9.62
N THR A 27 -8.45 -1.80 10.75
CA THR A 27 -8.62 -0.52 11.43
C THR A 27 -7.33 -0.01 12.08
N ILE A 28 -6.42 -0.92 12.43
CA ILE A 28 -5.14 -0.59 13.06
C ILE A 28 -4.15 -0.17 11.97
N SER A 29 -3.62 1.05 11.97
CA SER A 29 -2.57 1.40 11.00
C SER A 29 -1.28 0.59 11.23
N CYS A 30 -0.67 0.07 10.16
CA CYS A 30 0.65 -0.56 10.24
C CYS A 30 1.69 0.46 10.72
N THR A 31 2.64 0.01 11.54
CA THR A 31 3.76 0.84 11.97
C THR A 31 4.62 1.22 10.78
N LYS A 32 5.14 2.45 10.75
CA LYS A 32 6.10 2.90 9.72
C LYS A 32 7.54 2.47 9.99
N GLU A 33 7.74 1.55 10.93
CA GLU A 33 9.07 1.00 11.20
C GLU A 33 9.44 0.06 10.05
N ASN A 34 10.59 0.32 9.45
CA ASN A 34 11.07 -0.39 8.27
C ASN A 34 11.83 -1.64 8.75
N GLN A 35 11.12 -2.77 8.79
CA GLN A 35 11.64 -4.09 9.14
C GLN A 35 11.24 -5.05 8.02
N PRO A 36 11.95 -5.01 6.87
CA PRO A 36 11.43 -5.56 5.65
C PRO A 36 11.35 -7.09 5.68
N VAL A 37 10.29 -7.65 5.11
CA VAL A 37 10.01 -9.09 5.08
C VAL A 37 9.71 -9.56 3.67
N CYS A 38 9.93 -10.84 3.39
CA CYS A 38 9.62 -11.47 2.10
C CYS A 38 8.33 -12.28 2.23
N ALA A 39 7.30 -11.93 1.44
CA ALA A 39 6.01 -12.58 1.55
C ALA A 39 5.81 -13.66 0.47
N TYR A 40 5.07 -14.70 0.83
CA TYR A 40 4.81 -15.86 -0.01
C TYR A 40 3.33 -16.24 -0.01
N THR A 41 2.87 -16.83 -1.12
CA THR A 41 1.55 -17.48 -1.20
C THR A 41 1.53 -18.81 -0.43
N ALA A 42 0.35 -19.42 -0.27
CA ALA A 42 0.21 -20.74 0.34
C ALA A 42 0.98 -21.84 -0.42
N GLU A 43 1.13 -21.69 -1.73
CA GLU A 43 1.89 -22.59 -2.61
C GLU A 43 3.40 -22.31 -2.58
N GLY A 44 3.84 -21.25 -1.88
CA GLY A 44 5.24 -20.85 -1.77
C GLY A 44 5.75 -19.98 -2.91
N PHE A 45 4.87 -19.37 -3.71
CA PHE A 45 5.30 -18.36 -4.69
C PHE A 45 5.68 -17.08 -3.99
N GLN A 46 6.86 -16.56 -4.30
CA GLN A 46 7.35 -15.29 -3.78
C GLN A 46 6.54 -14.13 -4.38
N LEU A 47 5.93 -13.31 -3.52
CA LEU A 47 5.13 -12.15 -3.94
C LEU A 47 5.95 -10.86 -3.95
N GLY A 48 6.94 -10.74 -3.07
CA GLY A 48 7.82 -9.57 -3.01
C GLY A 48 8.21 -9.20 -1.58
N THR A 49 9.09 -8.20 -1.49
CA THR A 49 9.53 -7.63 -0.22
C THR A 49 8.53 -6.58 0.25
N PHE A 50 8.23 -6.53 1.54
CA PHE A 50 7.32 -5.54 2.13
C PHE A 50 8.07 -4.74 3.18
N GLU A 51 7.61 -3.51 3.47
CA GLU A 51 8.25 -2.65 4.49
C GLU A 51 8.26 -3.29 5.88
N ASN A 52 7.23 -4.07 6.21
CA ASN A 52 7.17 -4.92 7.40
C ASN A 52 6.08 -5.99 7.32
N ALA A 53 6.07 -6.88 8.31
CA ALA A 53 5.11 -7.97 8.47
C ALA A 53 3.63 -7.55 8.37
N CYS A 54 3.28 -6.37 8.89
CA CYS A 54 1.90 -5.88 8.84
C CYS A 54 1.47 -5.60 7.40
N PHE A 55 2.32 -4.92 6.63
CA PHE A 55 2.05 -4.67 5.21
C PHE A 55 2.06 -5.96 4.38
N ALA A 56 2.96 -6.89 4.67
CA ALA A 56 2.97 -8.20 4.04
C ALA A 56 1.65 -8.93 4.23
N CYS A 57 1.22 -9.12 5.48
CA CYS A 57 0.02 -9.91 5.74
C CYS A 57 -1.29 -9.22 5.32
N ARG A 58 -1.27 -7.92 5.03
CA ARG A 58 -2.42 -7.20 4.46
C ARG A 58 -2.55 -7.34 2.95
N ALA A 59 -1.47 -7.68 2.25
CA ALA A 59 -1.55 -7.86 0.82
C ALA A 59 -2.37 -9.12 0.49
N GLN A 60 -3.18 -9.00 -0.55
CA GLN A 60 -3.97 -10.12 -1.03
C GLN A 60 -3.06 -11.29 -1.40
N LYS A 61 -3.49 -12.51 -1.05
CA LYS A 61 -2.83 -13.80 -1.37
C LYS A 61 -1.54 -14.09 -0.58
N VAL A 62 -1.12 -13.22 0.34
CA VAL A 62 -0.03 -13.55 1.27
C VAL A 62 -0.54 -14.54 2.32
N ASN A 63 0.20 -15.63 2.53
CA ASN A 63 -0.11 -16.65 3.54
C ASN A 63 0.94 -16.68 4.66
N TYR A 64 2.21 -16.46 4.33
CA TYR A 64 3.30 -16.38 5.29
C TYR A 64 4.39 -15.45 4.79
N TYR A 65 5.28 -15.05 5.70
CA TYR A 65 6.47 -14.26 5.40
C TYR A 65 7.71 -14.82 6.11
N GLU A 66 8.87 -14.36 5.65
CA GLU A 66 10.18 -14.59 6.25
C GLU A 66 10.79 -13.23 6.62
N ASP A 67 11.54 -13.15 7.71
CA ASP A 67 12.07 -11.90 8.30
C ASP A 67 13.26 -11.29 7.52
N ASP A 68 13.35 -11.57 6.22
CA ASP A 68 14.41 -11.12 5.33
C ASP A 68 13.82 -10.53 4.04
N ILE A 69 14.61 -9.73 3.31
CA ILE A 69 14.23 -9.26 1.98
C ILE A 69 14.20 -10.41 0.95
N CYS A 70 13.30 -10.34 -0.02
CA CYS A 70 13.23 -11.35 -1.07
C CYS A 70 14.49 -11.36 -1.95
N ILE A 71 14.96 -12.56 -2.28
CA ILE A 71 16.09 -12.76 -3.20
C ILE A 71 15.54 -12.87 -4.62
N ILE A 72 15.76 -11.84 -5.44
CA ILE A 72 15.39 -11.88 -6.86
C ILE A 72 16.44 -12.70 -7.62
N THR A 73 16.13 -13.94 -7.97
CA THR A 73 16.93 -14.73 -8.90
C THR A 73 16.57 -14.33 -10.34
N SER A 74 17.35 -13.41 -10.91
CA SER A 74 17.19 -12.91 -12.28
C SER A 74 17.35 -14.05 -13.29
N SER A 75 16.27 -14.47 -13.96
CA SER A 75 16.35 -15.34 -15.14
C SER A 75 16.45 -14.47 -16.42
N LEU A 76 17.36 -14.86 -17.31
CA LEU A 76 17.82 -14.18 -18.54
C LEU A 76 16.69 -13.76 -19.50
N SER A 77 16.80 -12.56 -20.08
CA SER A 77 16.02 -12.09 -21.25
C SER A 77 16.93 -11.55 -22.37
N GLU A 78 16.53 -11.85 -23.61
CA GLU A 78 17.20 -11.54 -24.88
C GLU A 78 16.95 -10.11 -25.41
N THR A 79 17.83 -9.67 -26.32
CA THR A 79 18.08 -8.28 -26.74
C THR A 79 17.52 -7.95 -28.13
N ILE A 80 16.88 -6.78 -28.35
CA ILE A 80 16.65 -6.21 -29.71
C ILE A 80 16.83 -4.67 -29.74
N ASN A 81 17.39 -4.20 -30.87
CA ASN A 81 18.03 -2.92 -31.19
C ASN A 81 17.10 -1.74 -31.61
N THR A 82 17.71 -0.55 -31.58
CA THR A 82 17.19 0.83 -31.64
C THR A 82 17.29 1.51 -33.04
N GLY A 83 16.41 2.50 -33.32
CA GLY A 83 16.48 3.44 -34.46
C GLY A 83 15.70 4.76 -34.19
N SER A 84 16.14 5.89 -34.79
CA SER A 84 15.99 7.29 -34.34
C SER A 84 15.11 8.20 -35.23
N GLU A 85 14.33 9.13 -34.65
CA GLU A 85 14.12 10.54 -35.08
C GLU A 85 13.28 11.31 -34.02
N ASN A 86 13.80 12.43 -33.49
CA ASN A 86 13.31 13.09 -32.26
C ASN A 86 12.41 14.31 -32.55
N THR A 87 11.11 14.10 -32.65
CA THR A 87 10.09 15.08 -32.25
C THR A 87 9.12 14.31 -31.40
N SER A 88 9.24 14.49 -30.08
CA SER A 88 8.69 13.51 -29.16
C SER A 88 7.25 13.86 -28.82
N SER A 89 6.38 13.22 -29.58
CA SER A 89 4.94 13.38 -29.63
C SER A 89 4.29 12.17 -28.98
N THR A 90 3.23 12.38 -28.22
CA THR A 90 2.79 11.44 -27.19
C THR A 90 1.30 11.20 -27.21
N THR A 91 0.82 9.97 -27.27
CA THR A 91 -0.63 9.76 -27.41
C THR A 91 -1.32 9.53 -26.05
N SER A 92 -2.14 10.47 -25.58
CA SER A 92 -3.11 10.26 -24.49
C SER A 92 -4.52 10.31 -25.09
N ASN A 93 -5.30 9.21 -24.95
CA ASN A 93 -6.64 9.07 -25.54
C ASN A 93 -6.71 9.34 -27.06
N GLY A 94 -5.68 8.94 -27.81
CA GLY A 94 -5.59 9.20 -29.25
C GLY A 94 -5.14 10.62 -29.61
N LYS A 95 -4.96 11.51 -28.63
CA LYS A 95 -4.48 12.88 -28.83
C LYS A 95 -2.99 12.98 -28.53
N THR A 96 -2.27 13.63 -29.43
CA THR A 96 -0.83 13.82 -29.31
C THR A 96 -0.52 15.00 -28.38
N ILE A 97 0.19 14.77 -27.28
CA ILE A 97 0.76 15.75 -26.36
C ILE A 97 2.13 16.16 -26.88
N TYR A 98 2.34 17.46 -26.95
CA TYR A 98 3.55 18.12 -27.40
C TYR A 98 4.15 18.89 -26.23
N LYS A 99 5.48 18.86 -26.11
CA LYS A 99 6.18 19.69 -25.11
C LYS A 99 6.31 21.11 -25.62
N CYS A 100 6.15 22.10 -24.74
CA CYS A 100 6.46 23.48 -25.07
C CYS A 100 7.97 23.69 -25.17
N GLU A 101 8.46 23.87 -26.39
CA GLU A 101 9.89 24.15 -26.66
C GLU A 101 10.17 25.65 -26.81
N ILE A 102 9.13 26.47 -26.96
CA ILE A 102 9.25 27.92 -27.14
C ILE A 102 9.72 28.56 -25.82
N PRO A 103 10.74 29.44 -25.84
CA PRO A 103 11.14 30.17 -24.64
C PRO A 103 9.98 31.00 -24.10
N LYS A 104 9.62 30.76 -22.84
CA LYS A 104 8.59 31.49 -22.11
C LYS A 104 8.96 32.97 -22.04
N SER A 105 8.21 33.81 -22.75
CA SER A 105 8.38 35.27 -22.78
C SER A 105 7.11 35.92 -22.24
N ASP A 106 7.25 37.04 -21.55
CA ASP A 106 6.09 37.78 -21.00
C ASP A 106 5.20 38.39 -22.10
N ASN A 107 5.72 38.54 -23.33
CA ASN A 107 4.99 39.07 -24.49
C ASN A 107 5.38 38.32 -25.79
N PRO A 108 4.95 37.06 -25.97
CA PRO A 108 5.16 36.37 -27.23
C PRO A 108 4.20 36.91 -28.28
N ILE A 109 4.71 37.15 -29.49
CA ILE A 109 3.87 37.51 -30.63
C ILE A 109 3.32 36.20 -31.20
N CYS A 110 2.09 35.86 -30.80
CA CYS A 110 1.41 34.69 -31.33
C CYS A 110 0.58 35.04 -32.57
N PRO A 111 0.57 34.17 -33.60
CA PRO A 111 -0.26 34.38 -34.78
C PRO A 111 -1.74 34.33 -34.39
N ALA A 112 -2.56 35.18 -35.00
CA ALA A 112 -4.01 35.21 -34.79
C ALA A 112 -4.73 34.07 -35.55
N VAL A 113 -4.24 32.84 -35.38
CA VAL A 113 -4.83 31.61 -35.91
C VAL A 113 -5.52 30.90 -34.76
N TYR A 114 -6.81 30.60 -34.94
CA TYR A 114 -7.55 29.82 -33.95
C TYR A 114 -7.42 28.33 -34.26
N LYS A 115 -6.68 27.63 -33.39
CA LYS A 115 -6.45 26.19 -33.38
C LYS A 115 -6.52 25.74 -31.91
N PRO A 116 -7.72 25.43 -31.38
CA PRO A 116 -7.93 25.27 -29.95
C PRO A 116 -6.91 24.28 -29.38
N THR A 117 -6.31 24.65 -28.26
CA THR A 117 -5.21 23.89 -27.67
C THR A 117 -5.40 23.82 -26.16
N CYS A 118 -5.26 22.64 -25.58
CA CYS A 118 -5.26 22.48 -24.13
C CYS A 118 -3.83 22.49 -23.62
N GLY A 119 -3.46 23.53 -22.90
CA GLY A 119 -2.19 23.58 -22.18
C GLY A 119 -2.31 22.84 -20.84
N LEU A 120 -1.38 21.94 -20.58
CA LEU A 120 -1.23 21.19 -19.33
C LEU A 120 -0.26 21.91 -18.41
N PHE A 121 -0.65 22.04 -17.14
CA PHE A 121 0.17 22.75 -16.16
C PHE A 121 1.48 22.00 -15.84
N ILE A 122 2.51 22.76 -15.45
CA ILE A 122 3.75 22.22 -14.88
C ILE A 122 3.44 21.41 -13.60
N SER A 123 4.23 20.37 -13.34
CA SER A 123 4.04 19.46 -12.20
C SER A 123 4.12 20.13 -10.81
N SER A 124 4.61 21.37 -10.72
CA SER A 124 4.64 22.14 -9.47
C SER A 124 3.30 22.80 -9.12
N ILE A 125 2.32 22.80 -10.03
CA ILE A 125 0.98 23.36 -9.78
C ILE A 125 0.08 22.23 -9.26
N GLN A 126 -0.45 22.40 -8.05
CA GLN A 126 -1.46 21.51 -7.50
C GLN A 126 -2.82 21.77 -8.16
N CYS A 127 -3.27 20.82 -8.97
CA CYS A 127 -4.62 20.86 -9.52
C CYS A 127 -5.63 20.33 -8.52
N ILE A 128 -6.60 21.18 -8.17
CA ILE A 128 -7.72 20.81 -7.30
C ILE A 128 -8.83 20.11 -8.10
N LYS A 129 -8.90 20.36 -9.42
CA LYS A 129 -9.94 19.83 -10.30
C LYS A 129 -9.37 19.46 -11.67
N GLU A 130 -9.78 18.31 -12.19
CA GLU A 130 -9.47 17.87 -13.54
C GLU A 130 -10.37 18.55 -14.59
N PRO A 131 -9.87 18.73 -15.83
CA PRO A 131 -8.51 18.43 -16.30
C PRO A 131 -7.49 19.44 -15.76
N CYS A 132 -6.26 18.97 -15.49
CA CYS A 132 -5.18 19.80 -14.95
C CYS A 132 -4.54 20.68 -16.04
N GLY A 133 -5.35 21.58 -16.61
CA GLY A 133 -4.95 22.41 -17.74
C GLY A 133 -5.93 23.55 -18.03
N ARG A 134 -5.61 24.33 -19.05
CA ARG A 134 -6.40 25.48 -19.53
C ARG A 134 -6.47 25.48 -21.07
N SER A 135 -7.63 25.82 -21.62
CA SER A 135 -7.79 25.98 -23.07
C SER A 135 -7.23 27.33 -23.54
N PHE A 136 -6.56 27.30 -24.68
CA PHE A 136 -5.96 28.44 -25.38
C PHE A 136 -6.41 28.46 -26.85
N GLY A 137 -6.26 29.62 -27.50
CA GLY A 137 -6.64 29.79 -28.90
C GLY A 137 -5.72 29.05 -29.87
N ASN A 138 -4.45 28.84 -29.50
CA ASN A 138 -3.45 28.06 -30.25
C ASN A 138 -2.29 27.60 -29.37
N GLU A 139 -1.38 26.80 -29.94
CA GLU A 139 -0.19 26.25 -29.29
C GLU A 139 0.80 27.34 -28.85
N CYS A 140 0.90 28.44 -29.58
CA CYS A 140 1.76 29.55 -29.19
C CYS A 140 1.24 30.21 -27.91
N GLU A 141 -0.06 30.50 -27.85
CA GLU A 141 -0.71 31.06 -26.66
C GLU A 141 -0.63 30.12 -25.44
N ALA A 142 -0.72 28.80 -25.67
CA ALA A 142 -0.53 27.82 -24.60
C ALA A 142 0.91 27.83 -24.06
N CYS A 143 1.90 27.69 -24.94
CA CYS A 143 3.32 27.63 -24.55
C CYS A 143 3.91 28.98 -24.10
N SER A 144 3.21 30.06 -24.42
CA SER A 144 3.42 31.41 -23.92
C SER A 144 3.18 31.54 -22.42
N ASP A 145 2.26 30.74 -21.86
CA ASP A 145 1.94 30.82 -20.44
C ASP A 145 3.01 30.09 -19.61
N LYS A 146 3.60 30.82 -18.66
CA LYS A 146 4.68 30.30 -17.80
C LYS A 146 4.29 29.05 -17.01
N ASN A 147 3.00 28.86 -16.77
CA ASN A 147 2.45 27.75 -16.00
C ASN A 147 2.25 26.49 -16.82
N ILE A 148 2.39 26.54 -18.15
CA ILE A 148 2.16 25.41 -19.05
C ILE A 148 3.50 24.74 -19.39
N ASP A 149 3.56 23.40 -19.36
CA ASP A 149 4.76 22.62 -19.77
C ASP A 149 4.57 21.92 -21.11
N SER A 150 3.35 21.50 -21.38
CA SER A 150 2.98 20.71 -22.55
C SER A 150 1.58 21.06 -22.99
N TYR A 151 1.20 20.68 -24.20
CA TYR A 151 -0.14 20.91 -24.74
C TYR A 151 -0.60 19.76 -25.63
N PHE A 152 -1.89 19.69 -25.93
CA PHE A 152 -2.42 18.85 -27.00
C PHE A 152 -3.47 19.62 -27.80
N ASP A 153 -3.71 19.20 -29.05
CA ASP A 153 -4.71 19.82 -29.92
C ASP A 153 -6.15 19.52 -29.44
N GLY A 154 -6.97 20.57 -29.31
CA GLY A 154 -8.36 20.55 -28.83
C GLY A 154 -8.56 21.29 -27.52
N GLU A 155 -9.80 21.36 -27.03
CA GLU A 155 -10.11 21.99 -25.75
C GLU A 155 -9.87 21.03 -24.58
N CYS A 156 -9.56 21.56 -23.39
CA CYS A 156 -9.34 20.71 -22.21
C CYS A 156 -10.59 19.92 -21.80
N GLN A 157 -11.78 20.43 -22.12
CA GLN A 157 -13.05 19.77 -21.81
C GLN A 157 -13.27 18.49 -22.64
N GLU A 158 -12.50 18.31 -23.71
CA GLU A 158 -12.54 17.14 -24.59
C GLU A 158 -11.63 16.00 -24.12
N ILE A 159 -10.95 16.12 -22.97
CA ILE A 159 -10.32 14.95 -22.35
C ILE A 159 -11.49 14.04 -21.96
N HIS A 160 -11.70 13.00 -22.77
CA HIS A 160 -12.75 12.03 -22.55
C HIS A 160 -12.69 11.58 -21.09
N LYS A 161 -13.79 11.78 -20.37
CA LYS A 161 -14.03 11.07 -19.12
C LYS A 161 -13.83 9.60 -19.45
N GLU A 162 -12.95 8.94 -18.71
CA GLU A 162 -12.69 7.51 -18.90
C GLU A 162 -14.03 6.79 -19.08
N ASP A 163 -14.10 5.89 -20.06
CA ASP A 163 -15.30 5.09 -20.28
C ASP A 163 -15.58 4.31 -18.99
N PRO A 164 -16.73 4.56 -18.31
CA PRO A 164 -17.07 3.86 -17.08
C PRO A 164 -17.11 2.33 -17.26
N GLN A 165 -17.17 1.83 -18.50
CA GLN A 165 -17.22 0.41 -18.82
C GLN A 165 -15.86 -0.27 -18.87
N ASN A 166 -14.75 0.48 -18.89
CA ASN A 166 -13.40 -0.11 -18.90
C ASN A 166 -12.67 0.28 -17.60
N PRO A 167 -12.73 -0.57 -16.56
CA PRO A 167 -12.07 -0.26 -15.30
C PRO A 167 -10.57 -0.08 -15.54
N PRO A 168 -9.91 0.85 -14.83
CA PRO A 168 -8.47 1.00 -14.91
C PRO A 168 -7.79 -0.33 -14.63
N ASP A 169 -6.79 -0.66 -15.45
CA ASP A 169 -5.91 -1.79 -15.23
C ASP A 169 -5.13 -1.57 -13.93
N ASP A 170 -5.55 -2.25 -12.87
CA ASP A 170 -4.97 -2.19 -11.52
C ASP A 170 -3.80 -3.17 -11.35
N SER A 171 -3.44 -3.90 -12.41
CA SER A 171 -2.35 -4.86 -12.36
C SER A 171 -0.99 -4.17 -12.27
N ILE A 172 -0.26 -4.48 -11.19
CA ILE A 172 1.12 -4.02 -11.02
C ILE A 172 2.00 -4.74 -12.05
N THR A 173 2.65 -3.96 -12.91
CA THR A 173 3.67 -4.46 -13.83
C THR A 173 5.05 -4.21 -13.24
N TYR A 174 5.84 -5.28 -13.06
CA TYR A 174 7.20 -5.18 -12.53
C TYR A 174 8.20 -4.78 -13.61
N CYS A 175 9.12 -3.90 -13.25
CA CYS A 175 10.22 -3.50 -14.12
C CYS A 175 11.25 -4.62 -14.19
N THR A 176 11.51 -5.13 -15.39
CA THR A 176 12.49 -6.20 -15.63
C THR A 176 13.82 -5.62 -16.12
N GLU A 177 14.92 -6.36 -15.90
CA GLU A 177 16.23 -6.03 -16.47
C GLU A 177 16.38 -6.69 -17.85
N PRO A 178 17.02 -6.03 -18.83
CA PRO A 178 17.68 -4.73 -18.72
C PRO A 178 16.70 -3.54 -18.77
N ARG A 179 16.90 -2.56 -17.88
CA ARG A 179 16.09 -1.33 -17.87
C ARG A 179 16.24 -0.52 -19.16
N PRO A 180 15.13 0.04 -19.68
CA PRO A 180 15.17 0.86 -20.88
C PRO A 180 16.05 2.10 -20.65
N GLN A 181 17.00 2.33 -21.55
CA GLN A 181 17.85 3.52 -21.53
C GLN A 181 17.25 4.68 -22.34
N ILE A 182 16.27 4.37 -23.19
CA ILE A 182 15.61 5.31 -24.09
C ILE A 182 14.11 5.04 -23.98
N CYS A 183 13.36 6.09 -23.65
CA CYS A 183 11.91 6.03 -23.54
C CYS A 183 11.25 6.92 -24.59
N THR A 184 10.12 6.45 -25.10
CA THR A 184 9.20 7.34 -25.81
C THR A 184 8.72 8.38 -24.80
N LYS A 185 8.51 9.63 -25.22
CA LYS A 185 7.92 10.62 -24.29
C LYS A 185 6.42 10.45 -24.13
N GLU A 186 5.87 9.31 -24.56
CA GLU A 186 4.45 8.98 -24.55
C GLU A 186 3.91 9.04 -23.12
N TYR A 187 3.43 10.19 -22.66
CA TYR A 187 2.64 10.42 -21.47
C TYR A 187 1.42 9.50 -21.38
N THR A 188 1.53 8.58 -20.44
CA THR A 188 0.46 7.75 -19.92
C THR A 188 0.53 7.91 -18.42
N GLU A 189 -0.52 8.41 -17.77
CA GLU A 189 -0.49 8.55 -16.31
C GLU A 189 -0.06 7.23 -15.68
N THR A 190 1.07 7.26 -15.00
CA THR A 190 1.70 6.06 -14.48
C THR A 190 2.13 6.34 -13.06
N CYS A 191 1.69 5.46 -12.16
CA CYS A 191 2.18 5.45 -10.80
C CYS A 191 3.28 4.41 -10.72
N ALA A 192 4.51 4.89 -10.51
CA ALA A 192 5.68 4.05 -10.30
C ALA A 192 5.85 3.75 -8.80
N PHE A 193 6.36 2.58 -8.48
CA PHE A 193 6.62 2.11 -7.12
C PHE A 193 8.10 1.94 -6.89
N ILE A 194 8.63 2.51 -5.81
CA ILE A 194 10.04 2.39 -5.43
C ILE A 194 10.30 1.05 -4.69
N THR A 195 9.28 0.54 -4.02
CA THR A 195 9.31 -0.72 -3.26
C THR A 195 8.16 -1.62 -3.68
N THR A 196 8.33 -2.94 -3.54
CA THR A 196 7.26 -3.89 -3.77
C THR A 196 6.19 -3.68 -2.70
N SER A 197 4.92 -3.67 -3.09
CA SER A 197 3.78 -3.42 -2.20
C SER A 197 3.77 -2.03 -1.57
N CYS A 198 3.72 -1.05 -2.45
CA CYS A 198 3.67 0.34 -2.07
C CYS A 198 2.22 0.84 -1.93
N PHE A 199 1.84 1.30 -0.73
CA PHE A 199 0.50 1.83 -0.43
C PHE A 199 0.52 3.23 0.18
N SER A 200 1.65 3.93 0.10
CA SER A 200 1.83 5.25 0.69
C SER A 200 2.47 6.21 -0.30
N ASP A 201 2.18 7.51 -0.15
CA ASP A 201 2.76 8.57 -1.00
C ASP A 201 4.29 8.58 -0.97
N SER A 202 4.91 8.05 0.09
CA SER A 202 6.37 8.00 0.23
C SER A 202 7.05 6.99 -0.70
N CYS A 203 6.34 5.97 -1.18
CA CYS A 203 6.90 4.94 -2.05
C CYS A 203 6.33 4.99 -3.48
N MET A 204 5.39 5.90 -3.74
CA MET A 204 4.75 6.13 -5.04
C MET A 204 5.38 7.35 -5.71
N ILE A 205 5.59 7.28 -7.02
CA ILE A 205 6.05 8.43 -7.81
C ILE A 205 5.18 8.54 -9.06
N SER A 206 4.55 9.70 -9.24
CA SER A 206 3.90 10.03 -10.51
C SER A 206 4.97 10.24 -11.58
N VAL A 207 4.92 9.44 -12.64
CA VAL A 207 5.82 9.55 -13.78
C VAL A 207 5.03 9.71 -15.07
N GLY A 208 5.70 10.30 -16.06
CA GLY A 208 5.09 10.59 -17.34
C GLY A 208 4.59 9.33 -18.02
N ASN A 209 5.31 8.21 -17.91
CA ASN A 209 4.90 6.93 -18.46
C ASN A 209 5.61 5.74 -17.83
N TYR A 210 5.21 4.55 -18.25
CA TYR A 210 5.75 3.29 -17.76
C TYR A 210 7.20 3.00 -18.17
N CYS A 211 7.66 3.52 -19.31
CA CYS A 211 9.07 3.42 -19.66
C CYS A 211 9.92 4.30 -18.73
N ASP A 212 9.50 5.55 -18.53
CA ASP A 212 10.13 6.49 -17.60
C ASP A 212 10.13 5.91 -16.18
N ALA A 213 9.06 5.22 -15.77
CA ALA A 213 9.02 4.44 -14.54
C ALA A 213 10.19 3.46 -14.49
N CYS A 214 10.27 2.53 -15.45
CA CYS A 214 11.25 1.45 -15.40
C CYS A 214 12.69 1.86 -15.74
N SER A 215 12.91 3.01 -16.39
CA SER A 215 14.26 3.55 -16.63
C SER A 215 14.97 3.98 -15.34
N LYS A 216 14.20 4.35 -14.31
CA LYS A 216 14.72 4.75 -13.00
C LYS A 216 15.12 3.54 -12.16
N LYS A 217 16.39 3.44 -11.77
CA LYS A 217 16.96 2.27 -11.07
C LYS A 217 16.27 1.87 -9.76
N ASP A 218 15.65 2.83 -9.10
CA ASP A 218 14.97 2.68 -7.82
C ASP A 218 13.50 2.25 -7.96
N VAL A 219 12.92 2.29 -9.16
CA VAL A 219 11.54 1.84 -9.40
C VAL A 219 11.51 0.32 -9.61
N VAL A 220 10.66 -0.38 -8.86
CA VAL A 220 10.46 -1.84 -8.97
C VAL A 220 9.28 -2.23 -9.86
N GLY A 221 8.32 -1.34 -10.06
CA GLY A 221 7.13 -1.61 -10.88
C GLY A 221 6.26 -0.37 -11.05
N TYR A 222 5.15 -0.53 -11.76
CA TYR A 222 4.20 0.55 -12.02
C TYR A 222 2.77 0.02 -12.26
N VAL A 223 1.80 0.93 -12.17
CA VAL A 223 0.44 0.76 -12.72
C VAL A 223 0.16 1.87 -13.73
N LYS A 224 -0.64 1.57 -14.76
CA LYS A 224 -0.98 2.52 -15.84
C LYS A 224 -2.14 3.45 -15.45
N GLN A 225 -1.98 4.14 -14.33
CA GLN A 225 -2.92 5.15 -13.84
C GLN A 225 -2.23 6.15 -12.92
N ALA A 226 -2.87 7.28 -12.61
CA ALA A 226 -2.38 8.22 -11.60
C ALA A 226 -2.24 7.59 -10.22
N CYS A 227 -1.24 8.03 -9.44
CA CYS A 227 -1.02 7.54 -8.08
C CYS A 227 -2.20 7.83 -7.14
N SER A 228 -2.88 8.97 -7.29
CA SER A 228 -4.09 9.30 -6.55
C SER A 228 -5.19 8.27 -6.77
N LYS A 229 -5.34 7.77 -7.99
CA LYS A 229 -6.34 6.79 -8.36
C LYS A 229 -6.01 5.41 -7.79
N TYR A 230 -4.75 5.00 -7.89
CA TYR A 230 -4.28 3.76 -7.27
C TYR A 230 -4.47 3.79 -5.75
N GLN A 231 -4.17 4.91 -5.09
CA GLN A 231 -4.37 5.08 -3.65
C GLN A 231 -5.84 4.93 -3.23
N LEU A 232 -6.78 5.46 -4.04
CA LEU A 232 -8.20 5.35 -3.77
C LEU A 232 -8.68 3.90 -3.67
N ILE A 233 -8.14 3.01 -4.51
CA ILE A 233 -8.46 1.56 -4.49
C ILE A 233 -8.22 0.97 -3.10
N TYR A 234 -7.13 1.36 -2.42
CA TYR A 234 -6.79 0.81 -1.10
C TYR A 234 -7.44 1.54 0.07
N THR A 235 -7.84 2.80 -0.11
CA THR A 235 -8.54 3.55 0.94
C THR A 235 -10.04 3.27 1.00
N GLN A 236 -10.69 2.95 -0.13
CA GLN A 236 -12.15 2.81 -0.19
C GLN A 236 -12.68 1.52 0.44
N ASP A 237 -11.87 0.46 0.52
CA ASP A 237 -12.27 -0.80 1.17
C ASP A 237 -12.40 -0.70 2.70
N ILE A 238 -11.93 0.39 3.31
CA ILE A 238 -11.92 0.56 4.77
C ILE A 238 -13.26 1.09 5.31
N ASP A 239 -13.97 1.94 4.56
CA ASP A 239 -15.13 2.68 5.10
C ASP A 239 -16.51 2.04 4.82
N GLN A 240 -16.62 1.14 3.83
CA GLN A 240 -17.95 0.66 3.40
C GLN A 240 -18.53 -0.52 4.21
N ASN A 241 -17.78 -1.09 5.15
CA ASN A 241 -18.28 -2.20 5.98
C ASN A 241 -18.90 -1.77 7.34
N ASP A 242 -18.77 -0.51 7.75
CA ASP A 242 -19.23 -0.06 9.09
C ASP A 242 -20.64 0.56 9.13
N GLN A 243 -21.33 0.72 8.01
CA GLN A 243 -22.66 1.38 7.98
C GLN A 243 -23.86 0.46 7.67
N LYS A 244 -23.73 -0.86 7.81
CA LYS A 244 -24.87 -1.78 7.60
C LYS A 244 -25.15 -2.70 8.79
N SER A 245 -25.23 -2.12 9.98
CA SER A 245 -25.81 -2.77 11.15
C SER A 245 -26.43 -1.72 12.06
N ASP A 246 -27.68 -1.34 11.79
CA ASP A 246 -28.65 -1.01 12.84
C ASP A 246 -30.05 -0.82 12.25
N SER A 247 -30.91 -1.83 12.40
CA SER A 247 -32.31 -1.69 12.86
C SER A 247 -33.07 -3.00 12.63
N GLN A 248 -33.12 -3.84 13.65
CA GLN A 248 -34.40 -4.35 14.18
C GLN A 248 -34.15 -5.15 15.47
N ASN A 249 -34.60 -4.58 16.59
CA ASN A 249 -34.86 -5.30 17.82
C ASN A 249 -36.11 -6.18 17.62
N ASP A 250 -36.09 -7.41 18.13
CA ASP A 250 -36.97 -7.77 19.24
C ASP A 250 -36.70 -9.19 19.78
N ALA A 251 -36.79 -9.27 21.11
CA ALA A 251 -37.08 -10.43 21.97
C ALA A 251 -35.99 -11.49 22.27
N LEU A 252 -35.59 -11.47 23.55
CA LEU A 252 -35.47 -12.60 24.49
C LEU A 252 -34.84 -13.90 23.96
N ASP A 253 -33.58 -14.14 24.34
CA ASP A 253 -33.25 -15.40 25.01
C ASP A 253 -32.07 -15.25 25.97
N LEU A 254 -32.25 -15.80 27.17
CA LEU A 254 -31.26 -15.92 28.23
C LEU A 254 -30.58 -17.27 28.03
N ASP A 255 -29.49 -17.29 27.26
CA ASP A 255 -28.50 -18.36 27.41
C ASP A 255 -27.08 -17.81 27.29
N GLN A 256 -26.37 -17.96 28.40
CA GLN A 256 -25.00 -17.52 28.63
C GLN A 256 -24.04 -18.36 27.79
N ASN A 257 -23.70 -17.88 26.60
CA ASN A 257 -22.46 -18.27 25.95
C ASN A 257 -21.43 -17.17 26.22
N ASN A 258 -20.49 -17.46 27.12
CA ASN A 258 -19.38 -16.59 27.59
C ASN A 258 -18.36 -16.31 26.47
N ASN A 259 -18.81 -15.80 25.32
CA ASN A 259 -17.93 -15.15 24.37
C ASN A 259 -17.68 -13.75 24.91
N SER A 260 -16.61 -13.64 25.70
CA SER A 260 -16.11 -12.39 26.25
C SER A 260 -15.91 -11.39 25.11
N LYS A 261 -16.89 -10.51 24.89
CA LYS A 261 -16.82 -9.47 23.88
C LYS A 261 -15.69 -8.52 24.27
N GLN A 262 -14.65 -8.51 23.46
CA GLN A 262 -13.53 -7.58 23.57
C GLN A 262 -14.05 -6.17 23.22
N GLN A 263 -13.72 -5.18 24.04
CA GLN A 263 -14.08 -3.77 23.85
C GLN A 263 -12.82 -2.96 23.55
N GLN A 264 -12.87 -2.09 22.53
CA GLN A 264 -11.75 -1.21 22.18
C GLN A 264 -11.71 0.02 23.09
N CYS A 265 -10.50 0.50 23.40
CA CYS A 265 -10.33 1.76 24.10
C CYS A 265 -10.54 2.96 23.16
N SER A 266 -11.20 4.01 23.65
CA SER A 266 -11.35 5.27 22.90
C SER A 266 -10.01 5.96 22.70
N THR A 267 -9.86 6.69 21.59
CA THR A 267 -8.69 7.55 21.33
C THR A 267 -8.62 8.75 22.29
N GLN A 268 -9.76 9.16 22.87
CA GLN A 268 -9.82 10.16 23.92
C GLN A 268 -9.63 9.51 25.29
N LYS A 269 -8.44 9.70 25.88
CA LYS A 269 -8.11 9.11 27.18
C LYS A 269 -8.79 9.84 28.33
N PRO A 270 -9.30 9.11 29.34
CA PRO A 270 -9.79 9.73 30.55
C PRO A 270 -8.64 10.40 31.31
N ASN A 271 -8.89 11.54 31.95
CA ASN A 271 -7.89 12.25 32.76
C ASN A 271 -7.73 11.66 34.16
N ALA A 272 -8.74 10.94 34.65
CA ALA A 272 -8.75 10.28 35.94
C ALA A 272 -9.72 9.08 35.91
N CYS A 273 -9.44 8.08 36.74
CA CYS A 273 -10.29 6.90 36.88
C CYS A 273 -10.83 6.80 38.29
N ASP A 274 -12.06 6.29 38.43
CA ASP A 274 -12.58 5.93 39.72
C ASP A 274 -11.86 4.67 40.28
N ASN A 275 -12.10 4.39 41.56
CA ASN A 275 -11.56 3.23 42.25
C ASN A 275 -12.55 2.05 42.28
N VAL A 276 -13.57 2.04 41.42
CA VAL A 276 -14.53 0.93 41.35
C VAL A 276 -13.81 -0.27 40.75
N VAL A 277 -13.80 -1.40 41.47
CA VAL A 277 -13.12 -2.61 40.99
C VAL A 277 -14.09 -3.42 40.12
N LYS A 278 -13.76 -3.49 38.84
CA LYS A 278 -14.33 -4.37 37.81
C LYS A 278 -13.16 -4.94 37.02
N GLU A 279 -12.59 -6.05 37.48
CA GLU A 279 -11.36 -6.57 36.87
C GLU A 279 -11.52 -6.76 35.36
N VAL A 280 -10.53 -6.28 34.60
CA VAL A 280 -10.48 -6.42 33.15
C VAL A 280 -9.11 -6.94 32.72
N CYS A 281 -9.09 -7.71 31.65
CA CYS A 281 -7.88 -8.13 30.97
C CYS A 281 -7.68 -7.26 29.73
N ALA A 282 -6.66 -6.41 29.76
CA ALA A 282 -6.32 -5.52 28.66
C ALA A 282 -5.31 -6.16 27.73
N THR A 283 -5.55 -6.05 26.42
CA THR A 283 -4.62 -6.42 25.36
C THR A 283 -3.86 -5.18 24.90
N TYR A 284 -2.53 -5.26 24.96
CA TYR A 284 -1.62 -4.20 24.55
C TYR A 284 -0.51 -4.75 23.67
N LYS A 285 0.11 -3.88 22.85
CA LYS A 285 1.22 -4.28 21.99
C LYS A 285 2.51 -4.37 22.82
N CYS A 286 3.16 -5.53 22.79
CA CYS A 286 4.46 -5.74 23.42
C CYS A 286 5.42 -6.29 22.37
N TYR A 287 6.34 -5.44 21.89
CA TYR A 287 7.20 -5.75 20.75
C TYR A 287 6.35 -6.17 19.53
N ASP A 288 6.64 -7.33 18.93
CA ASP A 288 5.94 -7.89 17.78
C ASP A 288 4.80 -8.85 18.16
N THR A 289 4.40 -8.88 19.44
CA THR A 289 3.35 -9.76 19.96
C THR A 289 2.27 -8.99 20.73
N THR A 290 1.15 -9.66 21.00
CA THR A 290 0.09 -9.16 21.88
C THR A 290 0.30 -9.68 23.29
N CYS A 291 0.42 -8.77 24.25
CA CYS A 291 0.46 -9.11 25.66
C CYS A 291 -0.87 -8.80 26.33
N GLN A 292 -1.11 -9.49 27.43
CA GLN A 292 -2.26 -9.30 28.29
C GLN A 292 -1.81 -8.79 29.66
N LYS A 293 -2.55 -7.85 30.23
CA LYS A 293 -2.29 -7.30 31.57
C LYS A 293 -3.61 -7.00 32.26
N GLU A 294 -3.66 -7.32 33.55
CA GLU A 294 -4.85 -7.12 34.38
C GLU A 294 -4.90 -5.70 34.92
N TYR A 295 -6.09 -5.09 34.88
CA TYR A 295 -6.38 -3.79 35.45
C TYR A 295 -7.60 -3.89 36.36
N LYS A 296 -7.72 -2.95 37.32
CA LYS A 296 -8.84 -2.96 38.26
C LYS A 296 -10.17 -2.59 37.62
N ASN A 297 -10.15 -1.82 36.53
CA ASN A 297 -11.32 -1.43 35.76
C ASN A 297 -10.97 -1.01 34.33
N GLU A 298 -12.00 -0.90 33.50
CA GLU A 298 -11.96 -0.46 32.11
C GLU A 298 -11.25 0.90 31.93
N CYS A 299 -11.47 1.84 32.85
CA CYS A 299 -10.84 3.15 32.80
C CYS A 299 -9.33 3.05 32.98
N GLN A 300 -8.86 2.29 33.98
CA GLN A 300 -7.43 2.10 34.21
C GLN A 300 -6.74 1.38 33.06
N ALA A 301 -7.43 0.42 32.43
CA ALA A 301 -6.94 -0.24 31.22
C ALA A 301 -6.75 0.78 30.08
N CYS A 302 -7.74 1.63 29.81
CA CYS A 302 -7.69 2.61 28.72
C CYS A 302 -6.89 3.89 29.05
N LEU A 303 -6.54 4.11 30.32
CA LEU A 303 -5.62 5.17 30.73
C LEU A 303 -4.18 4.87 30.28
N ASP A 304 -3.82 3.58 30.21
CA ASP A 304 -2.53 3.14 29.71
C ASP A 304 -2.44 3.35 28.19
N SER A 305 -1.40 4.06 27.74
CA SER A 305 -1.25 4.43 26.34
C SER A 305 -1.02 3.28 25.40
N THR A 306 -0.65 2.11 25.93
CA THR A 306 -0.30 0.93 25.13
C THR A 306 -1.50 0.00 24.93
N THR A 307 -2.56 0.17 25.70
CA THR A 307 -3.76 -0.67 25.63
C THR A 307 -4.55 -0.37 24.36
N ILE A 308 -4.86 -1.42 23.61
CA ILE A 308 -5.67 -1.36 22.38
C ILE A 308 -7.12 -1.70 22.71
N SER A 309 -7.32 -2.70 23.56
CA SER A 309 -8.64 -3.22 23.92
C SER A 309 -8.60 -3.94 25.26
N TYR A 310 -9.77 -4.26 25.81
CA TYR A 310 -9.91 -5.01 27.04
C TYR A 310 -11.11 -5.96 26.98
N SER A 311 -11.14 -6.93 27.88
CA SER A 311 -12.27 -7.81 28.10
C SER A 311 -12.54 -7.93 29.60
N PHE A 312 -13.79 -8.20 29.99
CA PHE A 312 -14.16 -8.29 31.40
C PHE A 312 -13.66 -9.60 32.03
N GLY A 313 -13.09 -9.50 33.23
CA GLY A 313 -12.50 -10.60 33.98
C GLY A 313 -10.97 -10.59 33.99
N LYS A 314 -10.40 -11.64 34.57
CA LYS A 314 -8.94 -11.86 34.66
C LYS A 314 -8.36 -12.38 33.36
N CYS A 315 -7.06 -12.18 33.16
CA CYS A 315 -6.39 -12.68 31.97
C CYS A 315 -6.28 -14.20 32.04
N GLN A 316 -6.68 -14.88 30.96
CA GLN A 316 -6.51 -16.32 30.87
C GLN A 316 -5.03 -16.63 30.62
N THR A 317 -4.33 -17.02 31.68
CA THR A 317 -2.95 -17.50 31.53
C THR A 317 -2.97 -18.88 30.87
N LEU A 318 -2.48 -18.95 29.63
CA LEU A 318 -2.31 -20.20 28.87
C LEU A 318 -1.52 -21.30 29.62
N TYR A 319 -0.78 -20.92 30.67
CA TYR A 319 -0.05 -21.87 31.52
C TYR A 319 -0.95 -22.81 32.34
N GLY A 320 -2.23 -22.49 32.56
CA GLY A 320 -3.13 -23.34 33.35
C GLY A 320 -3.58 -24.63 32.65
N THR A 321 -3.75 -24.60 31.32
CA THR A 321 -4.27 -25.74 30.54
C THR A 321 -3.17 -26.73 30.16
N ILE A 322 -1.95 -26.24 29.92
CA ILE A 322 -0.82 -27.09 29.55
C ILE A 322 -0.37 -27.94 30.75
N LEU A 323 -0.44 -27.39 31.98
CA LEU A 323 -0.08 -28.14 33.19
C LEU A 323 -1.08 -29.27 33.50
N SER A 324 -2.38 -29.04 33.24
CA SER A 324 -3.42 -30.06 33.42
C SER A 324 -3.33 -31.18 32.37
N LEU A 325 -2.94 -30.85 31.13
CA LEU A 325 -2.69 -31.86 30.10
C LEU A 325 -1.41 -32.67 30.37
N ALA A 326 -0.35 -32.03 30.87
CA ALA A 326 0.91 -32.70 31.23
C ALA A 326 0.73 -33.69 32.40
N ILE A 327 -0.16 -33.39 33.35
CA ILE A 327 -0.51 -34.30 34.46
C ILE A 327 -1.32 -35.50 33.94
N LEU A 328 -2.24 -35.29 32.99
CA LEU A 328 -3.01 -36.36 32.35
C LEU A 328 -2.14 -37.31 31.52
N ILE A 329 -1.17 -36.79 30.77
CA ILE A 329 -0.24 -37.62 29.98
C ILE A 329 0.64 -38.49 30.90
N LYS A 330 1.03 -37.99 32.08
CA LYS A 330 1.76 -38.78 33.09
C LYS A 330 0.92 -39.84 33.81
N LEU A 331 -0.41 -39.79 33.72
CA LEU A 331 -1.29 -40.82 34.31
C LEU A 331 -1.62 -41.94 33.32
N ILE A 332 -1.35 -41.74 32.02
CA ILE A 332 -1.62 -42.72 30.95
C ILE A 332 -0.37 -43.55 30.59
N ILE A 333 0.83 -43.06 30.95
CA ILE A 333 2.12 -43.77 30.79
C ILE A 333 2.51 -44.40 32.12
#